data_AF-A0A925UEG1-F1
#
_entry.id   AF-A0A925UEG1-F1
#
_cell.length_a   1.000
_cell.length_b   1.000
_cell.length_c   1.000
_cell.angle_alpha   90.00
_cell.angle_beta   90.00
_cell.angle_gamma   90.00
#
_symmetry.space_group_name_H-M   'P 1'
#
loop_
_entity.id
_entity.type
_entity.pdbx_description
1 polymer ?
#
loop_
_entity_poly.entity_id
_entity_poly.type
_entity_poly.pdbx_seq_one_letter_code
_entity_poly.pdbx_strand_id
1 'polypeptide(L)' 'PVQKAWAALDVPQCGFCQAGMIMAAAALLKEKPKPTDADIDAAMTNICRCGTYNRVRAAIKQAAGITA' A
#
# COMPACT_ATOMS: atom_id res chain seq x y z
N PRO A 1 -0.89 11.14 -2.29
CA PRO A 1 0.36 10.64 -1.67
C PRO A 1 0.64 9.17 -2.02
N VAL A 2 -0.38 8.30 -1.97
CA VAL A 2 -0.26 6.85 -2.25
C VAL A 2 0.40 6.55 -3.60
N GLN A 3 -0.10 7.10 -4.71
CA GLN A 3 0.48 6.86 -6.05
C GLN A 3 1.95 7.30 -6.15
N LYS A 4 2.34 8.39 -5.48
CA LYS A 4 3.74 8.84 -5.46
C LYS A 4 4.63 7.84 -4.73
N ALA A 5 4.18 7.30 -3.59
CA ALA A 5 4.91 6.24 -2.87
C ALA A 5 4.97 4.94 -3.68
N TRP A 6 3.88 4.58 -4.37
CA TRP A 6 3.82 3.43 -5.27
C TRP A 6 4.87 3.49 -6.38
N ALA A 7 5.01 4.66 -7.00
CA ALA A 7 6.01 4.92 -8.02
C ALA A 7 7.44 4.95 -7.44
N ALA A 8 7.63 5.61 -6.30
CA ALA A 8 8.95 5.72 -5.65
C ALA A 8 9.54 4.37 -5.23
N LEU A 9 8.69 3.40 -4.85
CA LEU A 9 9.11 2.09 -4.39
C LEU A 9 8.95 0.98 -5.43
N ASP A 10 8.64 1.33 -6.68
CA ASP A 10 8.44 0.37 -7.77
C ASP A 10 7.56 -0.83 -7.34
N VAL A 11 6.40 -0.50 -6.77
CA VAL A 11 5.48 -1.51 -6.20
C VAL A 11 4.91 -2.44 -7.28
N PRO A 12 4.45 -1.95 -8.45
CA PRO A 12 3.93 -2.81 -9.50
C PRO A 12 4.97 -3.78 -10.07
N GLN A 13 4.57 -5.03 -10.31
CA GLN A 13 5.23 -5.89 -11.30
C GLN A 13 4.38 -5.95 -12.56
N CYS A 14 3.37 -6.83 -12.62
CA CYS A 14 2.45 -6.90 -13.76
C CYS A 14 1.38 -5.80 -13.79
N GLY A 15 1.25 -5.01 -12.71
CA GLY A 15 0.29 -3.89 -12.63
C GLY A 15 -1.17 -4.26 -12.35
N PHE A 16 -1.60 -5.49 -12.59
CA PHE A 16 -3.02 -5.87 -12.59
C PHE A 16 -3.78 -5.55 -11.28
N CYS A 17 -3.22 -5.92 -10.12
CA CYS A 17 -3.86 -5.71 -8.82
C CYS A 17 -3.70 -4.28 -8.26
N GLN A 18 -2.89 -3.43 -8.89
CA GLN A 18 -2.37 -2.22 -8.24
C GLN A 18 -3.43 -1.13 -8.08
N ALA A 19 -4.36 -1.00 -9.03
CA ALA A 19 -5.46 -0.04 -8.90
C ALA A 19 -6.31 -0.34 -7.65
N GLY A 20 -6.67 -1.61 -7.43
CA GLY A 20 -7.42 -2.04 -6.25
C GLY A 20 -6.65 -1.80 -4.95
N MET A 21 -5.35 -2.14 -4.93
CA MET A 21 -4.49 -1.90 -3.76
C MET A 21 -4.31 -0.42 -3.43
N ILE A 22 -4.16 0.45 -4.44
CA ILE A 22 -4.05 1.90 -4.24
C ILE A 22 -5.34 2.46 -3.62
N MET A 23 -6.51 2.01 -4.09
CA MET A 23 -7.80 2.46 -3.54
C MET A 23 -8.01 1.98 -2.11
N ALA A 24 -7.69 0.71 -1.81
CA ALA A 24 -7.75 0.18 -0.46
C ALA A 24 -6.78 0.93 0.49
N ALA A 25 -5.57 1.23 0.03
CA ALA A 25 -4.58 1.99 0.79
C ALA A 25 -5.06 3.43 1.05
N ALA A 26 -5.65 4.08 0.06
CA ALA A 26 -6.22 5.42 0.21
C ALA A 26 -7.37 5.44 1.22
N ALA A 27 -8.24 4.43 1.21
CA ALA A 27 -9.32 4.28 2.18
C ALA A 27 -8.77 4.08 3.61
N LEU A 28 -7.82 3.14 3.78
CA LEU A 28 -7.15 2.92 5.07
C LEU A 28 -6.53 4.21 5.62
N LEU A 29 -5.78 4.94 4.81
CA LEU A 29 -5.10 6.17 5.27
C LEU A 29 -6.06 7.32 5.57
N LYS A 30 -7.24 7.33 4.96
CA LYS A 30 -8.30 8.29 5.28
C LYS A 30 -8.88 8.03 6.68
N GLU A 31 -9.08 6.77 7.04
CA GLU A 31 -9.63 6.38 8.35
C GLU A 31 -8.56 6.34 9.45
N LYS A 32 -7.37 5.86 9.11
CA LYS A 32 -6.24 5.67 10.02
C LYS A 32 -4.97 6.26 9.40
N PRO A 33 -4.70 7.56 9.61
CA PRO A 33 -3.55 8.25 8.99
C PRO A 33 -2.18 7.69 9.36
N LYS A 34 -2.07 6.98 10.49
CA LYS A 34 -0.85 6.29 10.94
C LYS A 34 -1.13 4.81 11.23
N PRO A 35 -1.30 3.97 10.20
CA PRO A 35 -1.62 2.56 10.39
C PRO A 35 -0.40 1.77 10.89
N THR A 36 -0.65 0.75 11.71
CA THR A 36 0.34 -0.27 12.07
C THR A 36 0.47 -1.31 10.96
N ASP A 37 1.46 -2.20 11.07
CA ASP A 37 1.59 -3.33 10.15
C ASP A 37 0.38 -4.27 10.15
N ALA A 38 -0.19 -4.52 11.33
CA ALA A 38 -1.39 -5.35 11.45
C ALA A 38 -2.62 -4.70 10.78
N ASP A 39 -2.74 -3.37 10.85
CA ASP A 39 -3.82 -2.65 10.16
C ASP A 39 -3.68 -2.75 8.64
N ILE A 40 -2.44 -2.62 8.14
CA ILE A 40 -2.14 -2.76 6.70
C ILE A 40 -2.50 -4.17 6.23
N ASP A 41 -2.12 -5.20 6.99
CA ASP A 41 -2.40 -6.59 6.63
C ASP A 41 -3.89 -6.92 6.65
N ALA A 42 -4.63 -6.37 7.61
CA ALA A 42 -6.07 -6.54 7.68
C ALA A 42 -6.80 -5.80 6.54
N ALA A 43 -6.31 -4.63 6.13
CA ALA A 43 -6.94 -3.83 5.09
C ALA A 43 -6.61 -4.32 3.67
N MET A 44 -5.41 -4.87 3.45
CA MET A 44 -4.94 -5.29 2.12
C MET A 44 -5.39 -6.73 1.79
N THR A 45 -6.70 -6.90 1.56
CA THR A 45 -7.28 -8.19 1.15
C THR A 45 -7.15 -8.49 -0.35
N ASN A 46 -6.62 -7.54 -1.14
CA ASN A 46 -6.40 -7.70 -2.57
C ASN A 46 -5.36 -8.79 -2.87
N ILE A 47 -5.69 -9.70 -3.78
CA ILE A 47 -4.76 -10.76 -4.21
C ILE A 47 -3.72 -10.19 -5.20
N CYS A 48 -2.44 -10.41 -4.91
CA CYS A 48 -1.32 -10.16 -5.79
C CYS A 48 -0.58 -11.46 -6.11
N ARG A 49 -0.61 -11.88 -7.38
CA ARG A 49 0.11 -13.09 -7.83
C ARG A 49 1.61 -12.88 -8.00
N CYS A 50 2.04 -11.63 -8.17
CA CYS A 50 3.44 -11.26 -8.27
C CYS A 50 4.16 -11.20 -6.91
N GLY A 51 3.42 -11.27 -5.79
CA GLY A 51 4.00 -11.29 -4.44
C GLY A 51 4.55 -9.96 -3.94
N THR A 52 4.01 -8.81 -4.38
CA THR A 52 4.54 -7.47 -4.06
C THR A 52 4.11 -6.91 -2.69
N TYR A 53 3.53 -7.72 -1.81
CA TYR A 53 2.91 -7.25 -0.55
C TYR A 53 3.87 -6.47 0.36
N ASN A 54 5.15 -6.86 0.43
CA ASN A 54 6.15 -6.13 1.21
C ASN A 54 6.38 -4.70 0.70
N ARG A 55 6.37 -4.50 -0.63
CA ARG A 55 6.50 -3.16 -1.25
C ARG A 55 5.22 -2.34 -1.05
N VAL A 56 4.06 -2.98 -1.13
CA VAL A 56 2.76 -2.35 -0.83
C VAL A 56 2.75 -1.79 0.60
N ARG A 57 3.15 -2.60 1.58
CA ARG A 57 3.26 -2.18 2.98
C ARG A 57 4.21 -1.00 3.15
N ALA A 58 5.40 -1.07 2.55
CA ALA A 58 6.37 0.02 2.59
C ALA A 58 5.82 1.31 1.96
N ALA A 59 5.10 1.21 0.83
CA ALA A 59 4.50 2.36 0.15
C ALA A 59 3.38 3.00 0.97
N ILE A 60 2.58 2.20 1.70
CA ILE A 60 1.56 2.72 2.61
C ILE A 60 2.21 3.49 3.76
N LYS A 61 3.26 2.93 4.39
CA LYS A 61 4.00 3.62 5.45
C LYS A 61 4.61 4.93 4.97
N GLN A 62 5.25 4.92 3.79
CA GLN A 62 5.81 6.14 3.20
C GLN A 62 4.71 7.17 2.88
N ALA A 63 3.57 6.74 2.34
CA ALA A 63 2.43 7.62 2.07
C ALA A 63 1.80 8.20 3.35
N ALA A 64 1.89 7.49 4.48
CA ALA A 64 1.46 7.91 5.81
C ALA A 64 2.47 8.85 6.51
N GLY A 65 3.64 9.08 5.92
CA GLY A 65 4.73 9.81 6.59
C GLY A 65 5.32 9.04 7.77
N ILE A 66 5.15 7.71 7.81
CA ILE A 66 5.81 6.82 8.76
C ILE A 66 7.17 6.49 8.16
N THR A 67 8.18 7.27 8.53
CA THR A 67 9.58 6.92 8.23
C THR A 67 9.96 5.66 9.01
N ALA A 68 10.70 4.78 8.34
CA ALA A 68 11.48 3.73 9.03
C ALA A 68 12.58 4.37 9.89
#